data_AF-A0A0J1G5Z5-F1
#
_entry.id   AF-A0A0J1G5Z5-F1
#
_cell.length_a   1.000
_cell.length_b   1.000
_cell.length_c   1.000
_cell.angle_alpha   90.00
_cell.angle_beta   90.00
_cell.angle_gamma   90.00
#
_symmetry.space_group_name_H-M   'P 1'
#
loop_
_entity.id
_entity.type
_entity.pdbx_description
1 polymer ?
#
loop_
_entity_poly.entity_id
_entity_poly.type
_entity_poly.pdbx_seq_one_letter_code
_entity_poly.pdbx_strand_id
1 'polypeptide(L)'
;MPLSKYYTDGKVMGEVLYKAWEEYGYDIIFAHSDGYYISEGMGVETRKEGDDLPIVTKHGISSLLEGGKIKVPDPYRDGRMTVYLEAIAYLKSKLGGKVAIRGTGTGMFSLVSHIYGIQELLLDMAEMQYADEDEDAKEMEKCFHELMETCTETLIRFTTAELEAGANIIHLGDSLASLDVVSPQIFRTYIYPYLNKFFTRMKPQFEQHNAFGLLHICGNNTAVLDDYASTGADIYEVDYKVDLLECKQKIGDRIILMGNVNPVELLQDDEEKVKELCRRCLDVGTAGGGFILGTGCETAINTPKENLKRMVQEAHNYRY
;
A
#
# COMPACT_ATOMS: atom_id res chain seq x y z
N MET A 1 6.56 22.44 7.19
CA MET A 1 5.09 22.40 7.35
C MET A 1 4.80 21.38 8.41
N PRO A 2 3.95 21.64 9.41
CA PRO A 2 3.58 20.61 10.37
C PRO A 2 2.92 19.42 9.67
N LEU A 3 3.32 18.20 10.04
CA LEU A 3 2.69 16.95 9.55
C LEU A 3 1.19 16.96 9.83
N SER A 4 0.80 17.47 11.00
CA SER A 4 -0.61 17.58 11.38
C SER A 4 -1.49 18.35 10.40
N LYS A 5 -0.93 19.30 9.62
CA LYS A 5 -1.64 19.98 8.54
C LYS A 5 -1.56 19.19 7.23
N TYR A 6 -0.43 18.55 6.95
CA TYR A 6 -0.22 17.76 5.76
C TYR A 6 -1.27 16.64 5.62
N TYR A 7 -1.56 15.89 6.69
CA TYR A 7 -2.49 14.76 6.64
C TYR A 7 -3.96 15.08 6.98
N THR A 8 -4.32 16.37 7.08
CA THR A 8 -5.72 16.80 7.31
C THR A 8 -6.25 17.86 6.37
N ASP A 9 -5.43 18.38 5.46
CA ASP A 9 -5.84 19.36 4.46
C ASP A 9 -5.32 18.91 3.10
N GLY A 10 -6.24 18.49 2.23
CA GLY A 10 -5.88 17.85 0.96
C GLY A 10 -5.19 18.81 0.00
N LYS A 11 -5.56 20.10 0.04
CA LYS A 11 -4.89 21.12 -0.75
C LYS A 11 -3.45 21.33 -0.26
N VAL A 12 -3.25 21.37 1.05
CA VAL A 12 -1.91 21.47 1.65
C VAL A 12 -1.05 20.26 1.28
N MET A 13 -1.60 19.03 1.34
CA MET A 13 -0.91 17.81 0.89
C MET A 13 -0.50 17.91 -0.58
N GLY A 14 -1.46 18.25 -1.46
CA GLY A 14 -1.21 18.39 -2.89
C GLY A 14 -0.18 19.47 -3.22
N GLU A 15 -0.19 20.61 -2.50
CA GLU A 15 0.80 21.67 -2.66
C GLU A 15 2.22 21.23 -2.27
N VAL A 16 2.38 20.45 -1.19
CA VAL A 16 3.67 19.90 -0.77
C VAL A 16 4.20 18.93 -1.79
N LEU A 17 3.37 17.98 -2.21
CA LEU A 17 3.75 16.94 -3.16
C LEU A 17 4.10 17.53 -4.52
N TYR A 18 3.37 18.55 -4.97
CA TYR A 18 3.70 19.29 -6.19
C TYR A 18 5.08 19.97 -6.09
N LYS A 19 5.38 20.65 -4.97
CA LYS A 19 6.70 21.29 -4.76
C LYS A 19 7.83 20.28 -4.64
N ALA A 20 7.58 19.14 -3.99
CA ALA A 20 8.55 18.06 -3.93
C ALA A 20 8.85 17.53 -5.34
N TRP A 21 7.84 17.37 -6.19
CA TRP A 21 8.06 17.01 -7.58
C TRP A 21 8.87 18.08 -8.35
N GLU A 22 8.61 19.38 -8.14
CA GLU A 22 9.45 20.44 -8.74
C GLU A 22 10.92 20.35 -8.30
N GLU A 23 11.19 19.87 -7.09
CA GLU A 23 12.55 19.74 -6.54
C GLU A 23 13.26 18.46 -7.01
N TYR A 24 12.55 17.33 -7.08
CA TYR A 24 13.17 16.01 -7.32
C TYR A 24 12.94 15.45 -8.72
N GLY A 25 11.82 15.79 -9.38
CA GLY A 25 11.54 15.38 -10.75
C GLY A 25 11.23 13.88 -10.96
N TYR A 26 10.75 13.17 -9.94
CA TYR A 26 10.34 11.76 -10.06
C TYR A 26 9.11 11.56 -10.96
N ASP A 27 8.96 10.36 -11.53
CA ASP A 27 7.91 10.03 -12.51
C ASP A 27 6.57 9.64 -11.88
N ILE A 28 6.56 9.30 -10.59
CA ILE A 28 5.37 8.87 -9.83
C ILE A 28 5.27 9.68 -8.53
N ILE A 29 4.16 10.40 -8.35
CA ILE A 29 3.85 11.12 -7.10
C ILE A 29 2.93 10.28 -6.25
N PHE A 30 3.26 10.04 -4.98
CA PHE A 30 2.42 9.29 -4.06
C PHE A 30 1.68 10.21 -3.09
N ALA A 31 0.35 10.27 -3.20
CA ALA A 31 -0.49 11.05 -2.30
C ALA A 31 -0.81 10.26 -1.02
N HIS A 32 0.14 10.21 -0.08
CA HIS A 32 0.02 9.40 1.15
C HIS A 32 0.55 10.13 2.40
N SER A 33 0.11 9.69 3.58
CA SER A 33 0.64 10.13 4.87
C SER A 33 0.59 9.11 6.00
N ASP A 34 -0.50 8.34 6.14
CA ASP A 34 -0.67 7.33 7.20
C ASP A 34 -1.71 6.27 6.79
N GLY A 35 -1.85 5.20 7.58
CA GLY A 35 -2.74 4.06 7.27
C GLY A 35 -4.16 4.12 7.85
N TYR A 36 -4.51 5.12 8.67
CA TYR A 36 -5.73 5.09 9.50
C TYR A 36 -6.92 5.89 8.95
N TYR A 37 -6.69 6.68 7.90
CA TYR A 37 -7.68 7.57 7.27
C TYR A 37 -8.99 6.89 6.83
N ILE A 38 -8.93 5.62 6.41
CA ILE A 38 -10.12 4.80 6.10
C ILE A 38 -10.77 4.31 7.38
N SER A 39 -9.98 3.71 8.28
CA SER A 39 -10.48 3.08 9.50
C SER A 39 -11.15 4.05 10.46
N GLU A 40 -10.78 5.33 10.43
CA GLU A 40 -11.48 6.39 11.17
C GLU A 40 -12.97 6.49 10.77
N GLY A 41 -13.29 6.27 9.49
CA GLY A 41 -14.68 6.16 9.02
C GLY A 41 -15.37 4.85 9.43
N MET A 42 -14.64 3.91 10.01
CA MET A 42 -15.11 2.57 10.41
C MET A 42 -15.06 2.37 11.93
N GLY A 43 -14.98 3.46 12.71
CA GLY A 43 -15.08 3.44 14.17
C GLY A 43 -13.75 3.40 14.92
N VAL A 44 -12.62 3.47 14.22
CA VAL A 44 -11.30 3.60 14.86
C VAL A 44 -11.07 5.05 15.27
N GLU A 45 -10.63 5.27 16.51
CA GLU A 45 -10.26 6.59 17.00
C GLU A 45 -8.74 6.74 17.03
N THR A 46 -8.25 7.84 16.46
CA THR A 46 -6.83 8.19 16.45
C THR A 46 -6.55 9.44 17.30
N ARG A 47 -5.35 9.51 17.85
CA ARG A 47 -4.82 10.69 18.53
C ARG A 47 -3.55 11.18 17.86
N LYS A 48 -3.37 12.50 17.87
CA LYS A 48 -2.13 13.16 17.44
C LYS A 48 -1.31 13.53 18.66
N GLU A 49 -0.03 13.21 18.65
CA GLU A 49 0.93 13.66 19.66
C GLU A 49 2.02 14.50 18.98
N GLY A 50 2.11 15.78 19.34
CA GLY A 50 3.10 16.69 18.76
C GLY A 50 2.95 16.85 17.24
N ASP A 51 4.09 16.90 16.54
CA ASP A 51 4.18 16.97 15.08
C ASP A 51 4.56 15.60 14.51
N ASP A 52 3.71 14.60 14.75
CA ASP A 52 3.90 13.21 14.35
C ASP A 52 2.66 12.65 13.62
N LEU A 53 2.79 11.45 13.08
CA LEU A 53 1.69 10.68 12.49
C LEU A 53 0.66 10.26 13.56
N PRO A 54 -0.61 10.08 13.17
CA PRO A 54 -1.65 9.65 14.11
C PRO A 54 -1.36 8.25 14.66
N ILE A 55 -1.72 8.02 15.92
CA ILE A 55 -1.71 6.70 16.57
C ILE A 55 -3.14 6.25 16.89
N VAL A 56 -3.39 4.94 16.86
CA VAL A 56 -4.70 4.39 17.27
C VAL A 56 -4.82 4.44 18.79
N THR A 57 -5.94 4.96 19.27
CA THR A 57 -6.29 4.97 20.70
C THR A 57 -7.48 4.08 21.04
N LYS A 58 -8.30 3.72 20.04
CA LYS A 58 -9.44 2.83 20.21
C LYS A 58 -9.79 2.14 18.91
N HIS A 59 -10.03 0.83 19.00
CA HIS A 59 -10.48 -0.03 17.92
C HIS A 59 -12.01 0.08 17.74
N GLY A 60 -12.48 -0.20 16.52
CA GLY A 60 -13.90 -0.13 16.17
C GLY A 60 -14.74 -1.27 16.76
N ILE A 61 -14.10 -2.42 17.03
CA ILE A 61 -14.68 -3.57 17.72
C ILE A 61 -13.68 -4.15 18.72
N SER A 62 -14.18 -4.92 19.68
CA SER A 62 -13.36 -5.64 20.67
C SER A 62 -13.51 -7.16 20.59
N SER A 63 -14.25 -7.67 19.60
CA SER A 63 -14.38 -9.09 19.28
C SER A 63 -14.76 -9.24 17.82
N LEU A 64 -14.22 -10.26 17.14
CA LEU A 64 -14.60 -10.59 15.75
C LEU A 64 -16.10 -10.85 15.59
N LEU A 65 -16.78 -11.36 16.62
CA LEU A 65 -18.23 -11.58 16.60
C LEU A 65 -19.03 -10.28 16.38
N GLU A 66 -18.40 -9.12 16.59
CA GLU A 66 -18.98 -7.82 16.33
C GLU A 66 -18.74 -7.30 14.91
N GLY A 67 -18.04 -8.07 14.06
CA GLY A 67 -17.63 -7.66 12.70
C GLY A 67 -18.80 -7.16 11.85
N GLY A 68 -19.99 -7.76 11.97
CA GLY A 68 -21.19 -7.33 11.26
C GLY A 68 -21.73 -5.92 11.65
N LYS A 69 -21.24 -5.34 12.76
CA LYS A 69 -21.56 -3.95 13.15
C LYS A 69 -20.84 -2.94 12.27
N ILE A 70 -19.67 -3.29 11.75
CA ILE A 70 -18.87 -2.42 10.88
C ILE A 70 -19.61 -2.21 9.56
N LYS A 71 -19.59 -0.97 9.08
CA LYS A 71 -20.24 -0.57 7.83
C LYS A 71 -19.22 -0.02 6.86
N VAL A 72 -19.53 -0.19 5.58
CA VAL A 72 -18.76 0.39 4.50
C VAL A 72 -18.92 1.92 4.58
N PRO A 73 -17.84 2.69 4.80
CA PRO A 73 -17.89 4.13 4.90
C PRO A 73 -18.11 4.79 3.52
N ASP A 74 -18.59 6.02 3.52
CA ASP A 74 -18.66 6.86 2.33
C ASP A 74 -17.31 7.59 2.11
N PRO A 75 -16.60 7.34 0.99
CA PRO A 75 -15.29 7.94 0.73
C PRO A 75 -15.30 9.47 0.62
N TYR A 76 -16.46 10.08 0.36
CA TYR A 76 -16.60 11.53 0.24
C TYR A 76 -17.01 12.22 1.54
N ARG A 77 -17.19 11.48 2.64
CA ARG A 77 -17.69 12.04 3.91
C ARG A 77 -16.99 11.49 5.15
N ASP A 78 -16.77 10.18 5.20
CA ASP A 78 -16.39 9.50 6.43
C ASP A 78 -14.85 9.37 6.56
N GLY A 79 -14.34 9.39 7.80
CA GLY A 79 -12.89 9.36 8.07
C GLY A 79 -12.15 10.58 7.51
N ARG A 80 -10.92 10.35 7.01
CA ARG A 80 -10.07 11.38 6.36
C ARG A 80 -9.87 11.12 4.86
N MET A 81 -10.67 10.25 4.25
CA MET A 81 -10.54 9.88 2.82
C MET A 81 -10.61 11.08 1.88
N THR A 82 -11.46 12.07 2.17
CA THR A 82 -11.59 13.31 1.39
C THR A 82 -10.29 14.10 1.26
N VAL A 83 -9.43 14.09 2.28
CA VAL A 83 -8.12 14.76 2.25
C VAL A 83 -7.28 14.24 1.09
N TYR A 84 -7.27 12.92 0.89
CA TYR A 84 -6.48 12.28 -0.15
C TYR A 84 -7.11 12.49 -1.53
N LEU A 85 -8.44 12.40 -1.63
CA LEU A 85 -9.17 12.71 -2.88
C LEU A 85 -8.92 14.15 -3.35
N GLU A 86 -8.95 15.11 -2.43
CA GLU A 86 -8.63 16.52 -2.70
C GLU A 86 -7.16 16.70 -3.13
N ALA A 87 -6.23 16.00 -2.50
CA ALA A 87 -4.81 16.04 -2.86
C ALA A 87 -4.55 15.49 -4.26
N ILE A 88 -5.17 14.35 -4.61
CA ILE A 88 -5.10 13.72 -5.93
C ILE A 88 -5.68 14.67 -6.99
N ALA A 89 -6.87 15.22 -6.75
CA ALA A 89 -7.51 16.17 -7.67
C ALA A 89 -6.66 17.45 -7.85
N TYR A 90 -6.06 17.95 -6.77
CA TYR A 90 -5.13 19.07 -6.83
C TYR A 90 -3.93 18.76 -7.72
N LEU A 91 -3.25 17.64 -7.49
CA LEU A 91 -2.11 17.20 -8.29
C LEU A 91 -2.49 17.03 -9.76
N LYS A 92 -3.65 16.41 -10.03
CA LYS A 92 -4.17 16.24 -11.39
C LYS A 92 -4.36 17.57 -12.11
N SER A 93 -4.90 18.57 -11.41
CA SER A 93 -5.09 19.93 -11.97
C SER A 93 -3.78 20.65 -12.30
N LYS A 94 -2.70 20.37 -11.56
CA LYS A 94 -1.39 21.03 -11.71
C LYS A 94 -0.49 20.33 -12.72
N LEU A 95 -0.50 19.00 -12.74
CA LEU A 95 0.46 18.18 -13.47
C LEU A 95 -0.14 17.58 -14.74
N GLY A 96 -1.47 17.46 -14.82
CA GLY A 96 -2.18 16.92 -15.97
C GLY A 96 -1.80 15.46 -16.22
N GLY A 97 -0.94 15.23 -17.22
CA GLY A 97 -0.41 13.92 -17.59
C GLY A 97 1.12 13.86 -17.66
N LYS A 98 1.82 14.81 -17.01
CA LYS A 98 3.29 14.87 -17.01
C LYS A 98 3.94 13.74 -16.21
N VAL A 99 3.27 13.29 -15.15
CA VAL A 99 3.71 12.24 -14.22
C VAL A 99 2.51 11.42 -13.77
N ALA A 100 2.74 10.19 -13.33
CA ALA A 100 1.70 9.35 -12.76
C ALA A 100 1.37 9.79 -11.34
N ILE A 101 0.09 9.86 -11.01
CA ILE A 101 -0.38 10.11 -9.64
C ILE A 101 -0.76 8.75 -9.03
N ARG A 102 -0.04 8.35 -7.98
CA ARG A 102 -0.35 7.19 -7.16
C ARG A 102 -1.26 7.62 -6.01
N GLY A 103 -2.46 7.05 -5.96
CA GLY A 103 -3.40 7.19 -4.84
C GLY A 103 -2.89 6.49 -3.59
N THR A 104 -3.46 6.83 -2.43
CA THR A 104 -3.18 6.14 -1.17
C THR A 104 -3.85 4.78 -1.13
N GLY A 105 -3.41 3.88 -0.26
CA GLY A 105 -4.15 2.65 -0.06
C GLY A 105 -3.76 1.92 1.20
N THR A 106 -4.70 1.16 1.72
CA THR A 106 -4.52 0.23 2.83
C THR A 106 -5.11 -1.09 2.39
N GLY A 107 -4.47 -2.21 2.70
CA GLY A 107 -4.99 -3.54 2.40
C GLY A 107 -6.12 -3.95 3.34
N MET A 108 -6.93 -4.92 2.92
CA MET A 108 -8.10 -5.33 3.69
C MET A 108 -7.71 -5.97 5.02
N PHE A 109 -6.61 -6.72 5.08
CA PHE A 109 -6.18 -7.36 6.31
C PHE A 109 -5.65 -6.34 7.32
N SER A 110 -4.85 -5.37 6.85
CA SER A 110 -4.42 -4.23 7.65
C SER A 110 -5.60 -3.39 8.14
N LEU A 111 -6.64 -3.21 7.32
CA LEU A 111 -7.85 -2.50 7.73
C LEU A 111 -8.62 -3.26 8.83
N VAL A 112 -8.74 -4.59 8.73
CA VAL A 112 -9.28 -5.44 9.80
C VAL A 112 -8.47 -5.28 11.08
N SER A 113 -7.14 -5.30 10.96
CA SER A 113 -6.26 -5.12 12.11
C SER A 113 -6.40 -3.74 12.77
N HIS A 114 -6.59 -2.66 12.00
CA HIS A 114 -6.87 -1.35 12.59
C HIS A 114 -8.21 -1.34 13.33
N ILE A 115 -9.22 -2.02 12.79
CA ILE A 115 -10.58 -2.05 13.33
C ILE A 115 -10.68 -2.93 14.58
N TYR A 116 -9.92 -4.02 14.66
CA TYR A 116 -10.02 -4.99 15.76
C TYR A 116 -8.86 -4.94 16.75
N GLY A 117 -7.65 -4.65 16.28
CA GLY A 117 -6.40 -4.83 17.03
C GLY A 117 -5.59 -5.99 16.43
N ILE A 118 -4.30 -5.74 16.14
CA ILE A 118 -3.44 -6.77 15.54
C ILE A 118 -3.18 -7.94 16.49
N GLN A 119 -3.03 -7.68 17.78
CA GLN A 119 -2.65 -8.70 18.74
C GLN A 119 -3.79 -9.73 18.88
N GLU A 120 -5.00 -9.24 19.09
CA GLU A 120 -6.23 -10.02 19.21
C GLU A 120 -6.50 -10.77 17.90
N LEU A 121 -6.36 -10.09 16.76
CA LEU A 121 -6.52 -10.71 15.45
C LEU A 121 -5.59 -11.92 15.25
N LEU A 122 -4.30 -11.80 15.60
CA LEU A 122 -3.35 -12.90 15.41
C LEU A 122 -3.62 -14.08 16.34
N LEU A 123 -4.07 -13.83 17.57
CA LEU A 123 -4.47 -14.88 18.51
C LEU A 123 -5.69 -15.64 18.00
N ASP A 124 -6.74 -14.92 17.59
CA ASP A 124 -7.96 -15.50 17.05
C ASP A 124 -7.70 -16.26 15.75
N MET A 125 -6.81 -15.75 14.87
CA MET A 125 -6.41 -16.46 13.65
C MET A 125 -5.69 -17.78 13.93
N ALA A 126 -4.86 -17.83 14.97
CA ALA A 126 -4.25 -19.08 15.39
C ALA A 126 -5.33 -20.06 15.87
N GLU A 127 -6.31 -19.61 16.65
CA GLU A 127 -7.42 -20.45 17.11
C GLU A 127 -8.26 -20.99 15.94
N MET A 128 -8.68 -20.11 15.02
CA MET A 128 -9.42 -20.49 13.80
C MET A 128 -8.67 -21.53 12.96
N GLN A 129 -7.34 -21.42 12.86
CA GLN A 129 -6.54 -22.36 12.05
C GLN A 129 -6.49 -23.79 12.63
N TYR A 130 -6.61 -23.96 13.95
CA TYR A 130 -6.41 -25.24 14.62
C TYR A 130 -7.69 -25.85 15.22
N ALA A 131 -8.83 -25.19 15.10
CA ALA A 131 -10.08 -25.57 15.76
C ALA A 131 -11.15 -26.15 14.80
N ASP A 132 -10.81 -27.23 14.08
CA ASP A 132 -11.66 -27.85 13.04
C ASP A 132 -13.09 -28.23 13.48
N GLU A 133 -13.31 -28.48 14.78
CA GLU A 133 -14.60 -28.94 15.33
C GLU A 133 -15.24 -27.97 16.33
N ASP A 134 -14.60 -26.83 16.65
CA ASP A 134 -15.13 -25.87 17.60
C ASP A 134 -16.19 -24.96 16.95
N GLU A 135 -17.41 -24.94 17.49
CA GLU A 135 -18.50 -24.12 16.96
C GLU A 135 -18.25 -22.62 17.16
N ASP A 136 -17.60 -22.22 18.25
CA ASP A 136 -17.28 -20.82 18.54
C ASP A 136 -16.19 -20.33 17.57
N ALA A 137 -15.18 -21.16 17.29
CA ALA A 137 -14.14 -20.84 16.31
C ALA A 137 -14.71 -20.70 14.88
N LYS A 138 -15.70 -21.55 14.52
CA LYS A 138 -16.37 -21.46 13.21
C LYS A 138 -17.21 -20.19 13.06
N GLU A 139 -17.93 -19.79 14.10
CA GLU A 139 -18.68 -18.53 14.06
C GLU A 139 -17.73 -17.33 14.02
N MET A 140 -16.61 -17.38 14.75
CA MET A 140 -15.56 -16.37 14.68
C MET A 140 -14.95 -16.26 13.28
N GLU A 141 -14.65 -17.39 12.63
CA GLU A 141 -14.15 -17.44 11.24
C GLU A 141 -15.14 -16.84 10.26
N LYS A 142 -16.43 -17.17 10.41
CA LYS A 142 -17.49 -16.55 9.61
C LYS A 142 -17.53 -15.04 9.79
N CYS A 143 -17.48 -14.54 11.03
CA CYS A 143 -17.48 -13.09 11.28
C CYS A 143 -16.21 -12.40 10.77
N PHE A 144 -15.05 -13.06 10.83
CA PHE A 144 -13.82 -12.58 10.20
C PHE A 144 -14.02 -12.42 8.68
N HIS A 145 -14.60 -13.42 8.02
CA HIS A 145 -14.86 -13.36 6.58
C HIS A 145 -15.86 -12.27 6.19
N GLU A 146 -16.90 -12.03 7.00
CA GLU A 146 -17.85 -10.91 6.83
C GLU A 146 -17.15 -9.55 6.97
N LEU A 147 -16.24 -9.42 7.93
CA LEU A 147 -15.46 -8.20 8.13
C LEU A 147 -14.44 -7.95 7.01
N MET A 148 -13.76 -9.01 6.53
CA MET A 148 -12.87 -8.95 5.37
C MET A 148 -13.62 -8.55 4.08
N GLU A 149 -14.84 -9.05 3.89
CA GLU A 149 -15.70 -8.62 2.77
C GLU A 149 -16.08 -7.16 2.89
N THR A 150 -16.45 -6.71 4.09
CA THR A 150 -16.76 -5.30 4.37
C THR A 150 -15.56 -4.40 4.07
N CYS A 151 -14.37 -4.79 4.51
CA CYS A 151 -13.13 -4.07 4.21
C CYS A 151 -12.82 -4.08 2.71
N THR A 152 -13.01 -5.20 2.02
CA THR A 152 -12.80 -5.29 0.56
C THR A 152 -13.74 -4.34 -0.20
N GLU A 153 -15.02 -4.29 0.16
CA GLU A 153 -15.98 -3.37 -0.44
C GLU A 153 -15.65 -1.89 -0.12
N THR A 154 -15.18 -1.59 1.10
CA THR A 154 -14.64 -0.27 1.44
C THR A 154 -13.52 0.16 0.50
N LEU A 155 -12.54 -0.72 0.28
CA LEU A 155 -11.41 -0.41 -0.59
C LEU A 155 -11.85 -0.23 -2.05
N ILE A 156 -12.76 -1.06 -2.55
CA ILE A 156 -13.31 -0.91 -3.90
C ILE A 156 -13.97 0.46 -4.10
N ARG A 157 -14.76 0.91 -3.11
CA ARG A 157 -15.42 2.23 -3.18
C ARG A 157 -14.42 3.37 -3.12
N PHE A 158 -13.49 3.31 -2.18
CA PHE A 158 -12.49 4.37 -2.04
C PHE A 158 -11.57 4.44 -3.26
N THR A 159 -11.08 3.31 -3.76
CA THR A 159 -10.29 3.25 -4.99
C THR A 159 -11.05 3.81 -6.19
N THR A 160 -12.34 3.52 -6.32
CA THR A 160 -13.15 4.11 -7.40
C THR A 160 -13.17 5.64 -7.29
N ALA A 161 -13.33 6.18 -6.08
CA ALA A 161 -13.27 7.62 -5.84
C ALA A 161 -11.88 8.22 -6.17
N GLU A 162 -10.79 7.50 -5.90
CA GLU A 162 -9.43 7.94 -6.26
C GLU A 162 -9.22 7.99 -7.79
N LEU A 163 -9.72 6.99 -8.51
CA LEU A 163 -9.69 6.94 -9.97
C LEU A 163 -10.49 8.10 -10.58
N GLU A 164 -11.64 8.45 -10.00
CA GLU A 164 -12.44 9.62 -10.40
C GLU A 164 -11.74 10.94 -10.08
N ALA A 165 -11.02 11.03 -8.95
CA ALA A 165 -10.22 12.20 -8.57
C ALA A 165 -9.00 12.40 -9.50
N GLY A 166 -8.56 11.34 -10.18
CA GLY A 166 -7.53 11.40 -11.23
C GLY A 166 -6.25 10.61 -10.94
N ALA A 167 -6.29 9.65 -10.01
CA ALA A 167 -5.19 8.72 -9.79
C ALA A 167 -4.95 7.83 -11.03
N ASN A 168 -3.68 7.53 -11.31
CA ASN A 168 -3.22 6.64 -12.38
C ASN A 168 -2.69 5.30 -11.87
N ILE A 169 -2.24 5.26 -10.61
CA ILE A 169 -1.82 4.04 -9.94
C ILE A 169 -2.58 3.97 -8.63
N ILE A 170 -3.24 2.84 -8.38
CA ILE A 170 -3.91 2.60 -7.11
C ILE A 170 -3.01 1.71 -6.27
N HIS A 171 -2.65 2.20 -5.10
CA HIS A 171 -1.89 1.44 -4.13
C HIS A 171 -2.82 0.52 -3.33
N LEU A 172 -2.44 -0.75 -3.16
CA LEU A 172 -3.00 -1.65 -2.17
C LEU A 172 -1.84 -2.14 -1.29
N GLY A 173 -1.59 -1.42 -0.20
CA GLY A 173 -0.55 -1.71 0.79
C GLY A 173 -1.10 -2.50 1.96
N ASP A 174 -0.85 -3.81 2.01
CA ASP A 174 -1.32 -4.67 3.11
C ASP A 174 -0.18 -5.12 4.03
N SER A 175 0.47 -4.16 4.69
CA SER A 175 1.71 -4.40 5.45
C SER A 175 1.59 -5.47 6.52
N LEU A 176 0.41 -5.63 7.13
CA LEU A 176 0.18 -6.65 8.18
C LEU A 176 -0.11 -8.04 7.60
N ALA A 177 -0.37 -8.17 6.31
CA ALA A 177 -0.45 -9.45 5.61
C ALA A 177 0.93 -10.06 5.30
N SER A 178 2.01 -9.41 5.75
CA SER A 178 3.39 -9.85 5.59
C SER A 178 3.61 -11.28 6.09
N LEU A 179 4.45 -12.04 5.38
CA LEU A 179 4.91 -13.33 5.88
C LEU A 179 5.85 -13.24 7.10
N ASP A 180 6.31 -12.04 7.45
CA ASP A 180 6.99 -11.79 8.72
C ASP A 180 5.99 -11.78 9.91
N VAL A 181 4.68 -11.66 9.62
CA VAL A 181 3.58 -11.59 10.60
C VAL A 181 2.72 -12.86 10.57
N VAL A 182 2.36 -13.36 9.39
CA VAL A 182 1.48 -14.53 9.22
C VAL A 182 2.16 -15.65 8.43
N SER A 183 1.76 -16.91 8.66
CA SER A 183 2.30 -18.03 7.90
C SER A 183 1.82 -18.00 6.43
N PRO A 184 2.56 -18.62 5.48
CA PRO A 184 2.08 -18.75 4.09
C PRO A 184 0.73 -19.46 3.98
N GLN A 185 0.44 -20.39 4.90
CA GLN A 185 -0.85 -21.07 4.94
C GLN A 185 -1.97 -20.11 5.34
N ILE A 186 -1.77 -19.32 6.40
CA ILE A 186 -2.72 -18.28 6.82
C ILE A 186 -2.95 -17.29 5.68
N PHE A 187 -1.87 -16.81 5.05
CA PHE A 187 -1.96 -15.89 3.93
C PHE A 187 -2.86 -16.45 2.81
N ARG A 188 -2.62 -17.68 2.37
CA ARG A 188 -3.39 -18.31 1.28
C ARG A 188 -4.85 -18.58 1.64
N THR A 189 -5.12 -18.98 2.88
CA THR A 189 -6.48 -19.28 3.34
C THR A 189 -7.30 -18.00 3.55
N TYR A 190 -6.75 -17.03 4.26
CA TYR A 190 -7.52 -15.93 4.82
C TYR A 190 -7.33 -14.59 4.12
N ILE A 191 -6.23 -14.37 3.39
CA ILE A 191 -5.88 -13.05 2.85
C ILE A 191 -5.91 -13.05 1.31
N TYR A 192 -5.18 -13.97 0.69
CA TYR A 192 -5.06 -14.08 -0.76
C TYR A 192 -6.40 -14.05 -1.52
N PRO A 193 -7.48 -14.75 -1.07
CA PRO A 193 -8.76 -14.71 -1.77
C PRO A 193 -9.34 -13.29 -1.88
N TYR A 194 -9.11 -12.44 -0.89
CA TYR A 194 -9.59 -11.06 -0.88
C TYR A 194 -8.73 -10.13 -1.72
N LEU A 195 -7.41 -10.34 -1.73
CA LEU A 195 -6.51 -9.64 -2.67
C LEU A 195 -6.92 -9.93 -4.12
N ASN A 196 -7.09 -11.21 -4.46
CA ASN A 196 -7.51 -11.62 -5.80
C ASN A 196 -8.90 -11.06 -6.16
N LYS A 197 -9.85 -11.11 -5.22
CA LYS A 197 -11.20 -10.53 -5.40
C LYS A 197 -11.13 -9.03 -5.67
N PHE A 198 -10.34 -8.28 -4.92
CA PHE A 198 -10.18 -6.83 -5.08
C PHE A 198 -9.68 -6.49 -6.49
N PHE A 199 -8.53 -7.04 -6.91
CA PHE A 199 -7.96 -6.72 -8.23
C PHE A 199 -8.86 -7.20 -9.37
N THR A 200 -9.48 -8.38 -9.23
CA THR A 200 -10.44 -8.89 -10.23
C THR A 200 -11.63 -7.95 -10.40
N ARG A 201 -12.22 -7.45 -9.30
CA ARG A 201 -13.36 -6.52 -9.37
C ARG A 201 -12.97 -5.13 -9.87
N MET A 202 -11.75 -4.68 -9.57
CA MET A 202 -11.28 -3.36 -9.98
C MET A 202 -10.75 -3.32 -11.42
N LYS A 203 -10.43 -4.47 -12.03
CA LYS A 203 -9.86 -4.52 -13.38
C LYS A 203 -10.61 -3.69 -14.43
N PRO A 204 -11.96 -3.76 -14.54
CA PRO A 204 -12.69 -2.92 -15.51
C PRO A 204 -12.57 -1.42 -15.23
N GLN A 205 -12.48 -1.02 -13.96
CA GLN A 205 -12.30 0.39 -13.57
C GLN A 205 -10.89 0.87 -13.91
N PHE A 206 -9.86 0.04 -13.68
CA PHE A 206 -8.49 0.36 -14.09
C PHE A 206 -8.39 0.55 -15.61
N GLU A 207 -9.02 -0.33 -16.40
CA GLU A 207 -9.07 -0.21 -17.86
C GLU A 207 -9.82 1.05 -18.31
N GLN A 208 -10.98 1.33 -17.71
CA GLN A 208 -11.79 2.53 -18.02
C GLN A 208 -11.03 3.83 -17.76
N HIS A 209 -10.24 3.88 -16.69
CA HIS A 209 -9.50 5.08 -16.27
C HIS A 209 -8.06 5.13 -16.82
N ASN A 210 -7.63 4.13 -17.60
CA ASN A 210 -6.25 3.94 -18.03
C ASN A 210 -5.26 4.04 -16.84
N ALA A 211 -5.59 3.27 -15.79
CA ALA A 211 -4.88 3.21 -14.53
C ALA A 211 -4.36 1.79 -14.26
N PHE A 212 -3.53 1.64 -13.24
CA PHE A 212 -2.90 0.37 -12.85
C PHE A 212 -3.14 0.07 -11.37
N GLY A 213 -3.40 -1.19 -11.05
CA GLY A 213 -3.42 -1.69 -9.67
C GLY A 213 -2.03 -2.11 -9.21
N LEU A 214 -1.57 -1.57 -8.08
CA LEU A 214 -0.29 -1.89 -7.46
C LEU A 214 -0.51 -2.61 -6.12
N LEU A 215 0.12 -3.78 -5.96
CA LEU A 215 0.20 -4.51 -4.69
C LEU A 215 1.52 -4.24 -3.98
N HIS A 216 1.47 -3.92 -2.69
CA HIS A 216 2.64 -3.89 -1.81
C HIS A 216 2.32 -4.61 -0.50
N ILE A 217 3.22 -5.48 -0.07
CA ILE A 217 3.18 -6.14 1.24
C ILE A 217 4.62 -6.14 1.76
N CYS A 218 4.83 -5.58 2.95
CA CYS A 218 6.15 -5.47 3.56
C CYS A 218 6.75 -6.85 3.89
N GLY A 219 8.05 -6.91 4.11
CA GLY A 219 8.74 -8.09 4.62
C GLY A 219 9.14 -9.12 3.57
N ASN A 220 9.65 -10.26 4.01
CA ASN A 220 10.14 -11.30 3.10
C ASN A 220 8.99 -12.20 2.61
N ASN A 221 8.44 -11.85 1.44
CA ASN A 221 7.30 -12.56 0.86
C ASN A 221 7.69 -13.59 -0.23
N THR A 222 8.95 -14.04 -0.26
CA THR A 222 9.48 -14.96 -1.29
C THR A 222 8.65 -16.24 -1.47
N ALA A 223 8.02 -16.73 -0.40
CA ALA A 223 7.25 -17.98 -0.40
C ALA A 223 5.86 -17.88 -1.08
N VAL A 224 5.40 -16.66 -1.40
CA VAL A 224 4.07 -16.40 -1.99
C VAL A 224 4.12 -15.55 -3.27
N LEU A 225 5.31 -15.41 -3.88
CA LEU A 225 5.47 -14.60 -5.11
C LEU A 225 4.59 -15.08 -6.28
N ASP A 226 4.37 -16.40 -6.41
CA ASP A 226 3.45 -16.95 -7.41
C ASP A 226 1.99 -16.60 -7.13
N ASP A 227 1.63 -16.52 -5.85
CA ASP A 227 0.31 -16.06 -5.43
C ASP A 227 0.15 -14.58 -5.82
N TYR A 228 1.12 -13.71 -5.54
CA TYR A 228 1.12 -12.30 -5.97
C TYR A 228 0.97 -12.15 -7.48
N ALA A 229 1.74 -12.92 -8.25
CA ALA A 229 1.64 -12.97 -9.71
C ALA A 229 0.24 -13.37 -10.24
N SER A 230 -0.56 -14.02 -9.40
CA SER A 230 -1.89 -14.53 -9.73
C SER A 230 -3.04 -13.70 -9.12
N THR A 231 -2.72 -12.64 -8.35
CA THR A 231 -3.73 -11.76 -7.75
C THR A 231 -4.51 -10.96 -8.78
N GLY A 232 -3.91 -10.65 -9.93
CA GLY A 232 -4.46 -9.73 -10.94
C GLY A 232 -3.96 -8.28 -10.81
N ALA A 233 -3.04 -8.00 -9.89
CA ALA A 233 -2.32 -6.72 -9.84
C ALA A 233 -1.49 -6.50 -11.12
N ASP A 234 -1.38 -5.26 -11.57
CA ASP A 234 -0.55 -4.90 -12.71
C ASP A 234 0.90 -4.62 -12.30
N ILE A 235 1.09 -4.13 -11.06
CA ILE A 235 2.39 -3.81 -10.47
C ILE A 235 2.53 -4.52 -9.11
N TYR A 236 3.70 -5.09 -8.85
CA TYR A 236 4.10 -5.56 -7.51
C TYR A 236 5.30 -4.74 -7.04
N GLU A 237 5.12 -3.97 -5.96
CA GLU A 237 6.20 -3.23 -5.30
C GLU A 237 6.90 -4.16 -4.30
N VAL A 238 8.09 -4.62 -4.72
CA VAL A 238 8.90 -5.64 -4.06
C VAL A 238 9.57 -5.04 -2.83
N ASP A 239 9.43 -5.69 -1.67
CA ASP A 239 10.11 -5.25 -0.46
C ASP A 239 11.64 -5.42 -0.56
N TYR A 240 12.42 -4.59 0.13
CA TYR A 240 13.89 -4.66 0.10
C TYR A 240 14.45 -5.98 0.68
N LYS A 241 13.67 -6.70 1.49
CA LYS A 241 14.04 -8.02 2.04
C LYS A 241 13.92 -9.16 1.02
N VAL A 242 13.21 -8.94 -0.09
CA VAL A 242 13.04 -9.95 -1.15
C VAL A 242 14.17 -9.80 -2.16
N ASP A 243 14.79 -10.92 -2.55
CA ASP A 243 15.78 -10.89 -3.63
C ASP A 243 15.11 -10.57 -4.97
N LEU A 244 15.53 -9.46 -5.60
CA LEU A 244 14.90 -8.97 -6.82
C LEU A 244 15.11 -9.93 -8.00
N LEU A 245 16.23 -10.64 -8.05
CA LEU A 245 16.50 -11.61 -9.12
C LEU A 245 15.59 -12.83 -8.99
N GLU A 246 15.44 -13.37 -7.78
CA GLU A 246 14.49 -14.45 -7.50
C GLU A 246 13.06 -14.01 -7.81
N CYS A 247 12.69 -12.78 -7.43
CA CYS A 247 11.39 -12.19 -7.77
C CYS A 247 11.18 -12.15 -9.29
N LYS A 248 12.16 -11.64 -10.05
CA LYS A 248 12.11 -11.57 -11.52
C LYS A 248 12.02 -12.95 -12.15
N GLN A 249 12.76 -13.94 -11.65
CA GLN A 249 12.73 -15.32 -12.15
C GLN A 249 11.39 -16.01 -11.89
N LYS A 250 10.81 -15.82 -10.70
CA LYS A 250 9.52 -16.43 -10.34
C LYS A 250 8.35 -15.75 -11.04
N ILE A 251 8.24 -14.42 -10.94
CA ILE A 251 7.11 -13.67 -11.50
C ILE A 251 7.21 -13.61 -13.04
N GLY A 252 8.41 -13.43 -13.58
CA GLY A 252 8.63 -13.25 -15.01
C GLY A 252 7.95 -11.98 -15.53
N ASP A 253 7.25 -12.09 -16.66
CA ASP A 253 6.57 -10.97 -17.32
C ASP A 253 5.08 -10.87 -16.94
N ARG A 254 4.64 -11.60 -15.90
CA ARG A 254 3.23 -11.63 -15.47
C ARG A 254 2.78 -10.31 -14.85
N ILE A 255 3.68 -9.62 -14.14
CA ILE A 255 3.42 -8.37 -13.41
C ILE A 255 4.64 -7.45 -13.55
N ILE A 256 4.41 -6.13 -13.62
CA ILE A 256 5.47 -5.13 -13.57
C ILE A 256 6.08 -5.09 -12.16
N LEU A 257 7.40 -5.16 -12.05
CA LEU A 257 8.06 -5.06 -10.75
C LEU A 257 8.39 -3.59 -10.44
N MET A 258 8.17 -3.17 -9.21
CA MET A 258 8.62 -1.88 -8.69
C MET A 258 9.52 -2.12 -7.47
N GLY A 259 10.57 -1.32 -7.28
CA GLY A 259 11.46 -1.44 -6.13
C GLY A 259 12.92 -1.68 -6.54
N ASN A 260 13.75 -2.31 -5.73
CA ASN A 260 13.54 -2.51 -4.30
C ASN A 260 14.72 -1.97 -3.48
N VAL A 261 15.22 -0.78 -3.85
CA VAL A 261 16.32 -0.12 -3.14
C VAL A 261 16.02 -0.06 -1.65
N ASN A 262 16.97 -0.51 -0.83
CA ASN A 262 16.80 -0.54 0.62
C ASN A 262 16.69 0.90 1.16
N PRO A 263 15.59 1.28 1.82
CA PRO A 263 15.39 2.64 2.30
C PRO A 263 16.38 3.04 3.41
N VAL A 264 16.93 2.08 4.17
CA VAL A 264 17.94 2.35 5.20
C VAL A 264 19.29 2.66 4.56
N GLU A 265 19.69 1.91 3.54
CA GLU A 265 20.91 2.21 2.79
C GLU A 265 20.76 3.55 2.07
N LEU A 266 19.60 3.83 1.47
CA LEU A 266 19.30 5.13 0.87
C LEU A 266 19.43 6.30 1.86
N LEU A 267 19.09 6.09 3.13
CA LEU A 267 19.23 7.08 4.20
C LEU A 267 20.69 7.26 4.64
N GLN A 268 21.45 6.17 4.75
CA GLN A 268 22.74 6.15 5.46
C GLN A 268 23.96 6.27 4.54
N ASP A 269 23.86 5.79 3.31
CA ASP A 269 24.98 5.75 2.38
C ASP A 269 25.20 7.07 1.65
N ASP A 270 26.41 7.21 1.08
CA ASP A 270 26.76 8.33 0.20
C ASP A 270 26.19 8.16 -1.22
N GLU A 271 26.25 9.23 -2.01
CA GLU A 271 25.69 9.25 -3.36
C GLU A 271 26.29 8.19 -4.31
N GLU A 272 27.57 7.84 -4.17
CA GLU A 272 28.18 6.85 -5.08
C GLU A 272 27.70 5.44 -4.74
N LYS A 273 27.60 5.10 -3.46
CA LYS A 273 26.94 3.86 -3.05
C LYS A 273 25.48 3.82 -3.47
N VAL A 274 24.71 4.90 -3.26
CA VAL A 274 23.31 4.97 -3.72
C VAL A 274 23.19 4.71 -5.21
N LYS A 275 24.10 5.26 -6.02
CA LYS A 275 24.18 4.96 -7.45
C LYS A 275 24.44 3.48 -7.72
N GLU A 276 25.36 2.85 -7.01
CA GLU A 276 25.60 1.40 -7.12
C GLU A 276 24.37 0.58 -6.73
N LEU A 277 23.67 0.95 -5.65
CA LEU A 277 22.40 0.33 -5.23
C LEU A 277 21.37 0.39 -6.36
N CYS A 278 21.14 1.58 -6.91
CA CYS A 278 20.19 1.80 -7.99
C CYS A 278 20.54 0.98 -9.24
N ARG A 279 21.83 0.97 -9.63
CA ARG A 279 22.30 0.21 -10.80
C ARG A 279 22.10 -1.29 -10.63
N ARG A 280 22.39 -1.86 -9.46
CA ARG A 280 22.12 -3.29 -9.21
C ARG A 280 20.64 -3.62 -9.41
N CYS A 281 19.74 -2.78 -8.88
CA CYS A 281 18.30 -2.96 -9.07
C CYS A 281 17.91 -2.84 -10.55
N LEU A 282 18.46 -1.86 -11.27
CA LEU A 282 18.19 -1.66 -12.70
C LEU A 282 18.72 -2.80 -13.57
N ASP A 283 19.96 -3.24 -13.35
CA ASP A 283 20.61 -4.35 -14.08
C ASP A 283 19.78 -5.64 -14.00
N VAL A 284 19.20 -5.93 -12.84
CA VAL A 284 18.34 -7.10 -12.61
C VAL A 284 16.92 -6.87 -13.11
N GLY A 285 16.30 -5.78 -12.67
CA GLY A 285 14.87 -5.54 -12.86
C GLY A 285 14.49 -5.29 -14.32
N THR A 286 15.33 -4.59 -15.08
CA THR A 286 15.04 -4.21 -16.47
C THR A 286 15.22 -5.34 -17.48
N ALA A 287 15.83 -6.47 -17.09
CA ALA A 287 15.95 -7.63 -17.96
C ALA A 287 14.55 -8.12 -18.42
N GLY A 288 14.26 -8.06 -19.71
CA GLY A 288 12.93 -8.40 -20.26
C GLY A 288 11.89 -7.27 -20.17
N GLY A 289 12.25 -6.08 -19.65
CA GLY A 289 11.34 -4.96 -19.45
C GLY A 289 10.46 -5.10 -18.21
N GLY A 290 9.47 -4.21 -18.05
CA GLY A 290 8.48 -4.29 -16.97
C GLY A 290 9.04 -4.01 -15.57
N PHE A 291 9.86 -2.98 -15.43
CA PHE A 291 10.45 -2.58 -14.14
C PHE A 291 10.41 -1.08 -13.90
N ILE A 292 10.09 -0.69 -12.68
CA ILE A 292 10.10 0.70 -12.19
C ILE A 292 11.06 0.76 -10.99
N LEU A 293 12.12 1.56 -11.10
CA LEU A 293 13.02 1.76 -9.97
C LEU A 293 12.28 2.49 -8.84
N GLY A 294 12.29 1.87 -7.67
CA GLY A 294 11.65 2.39 -6.46
C GLY A 294 12.41 1.94 -5.21
N THR A 295 12.03 2.46 -4.05
CA THR A 295 12.45 1.90 -2.77
C THR A 295 11.66 0.64 -2.47
N GLY A 296 12.25 -0.28 -1.69
CA GLY A 296 11.57 -1.50 -1.25
C GLY A 296 10.64 -1.30 -0.04
N CYS A 297 10.39 -0.07 0.37
CA CYS A 297 9.41 0.34 1.38
C CYS A 297 9.33 1.87 1.34
N GLU A 298 8.68 2.50 2.32
CA GLU A 298 8.66 3.95 2.43
C GLU A 298 10.05 4.56 2.64
N THR A 299 10.26 5.75 2.07
CA THR A 299 11.48 6.53 2.28
C THR A 299 11.45 7.19 3.66
N ALA A 300 12.55 7.07 4.42
CA ALA A 300 12.66 7.70 5.72
C ALA A 300 12.65 9.25 5.63
N ILE A 301 12.03 9.91 6.62
CA ILE A 301 11.86 11.37 6.68
C ILE A 301 13.19 12.15 6.55
N ASN A 302 14.29 11.56 7.01
CA ASN A 302 15.61 12.21 7.03
C ASN A 302 16.54 11.78 5.88
N THR A 303 16.03 11.08 4.87
CA THR A 303 16.85 10.69 3.71
C THR A 303 17.45 11.92 3.04
N PRO A 304 18.79 11.96 2.82
CA PRO A 304 19.44 13.10 2.20
C PRO A 304 18.84 13.41 0.83
N LYS A 305 18.61 14.70 0.56
CA LYS A 305 18.04 15.16 -0.71
C LYS A 305 18.85 14.70 -1.92
N GLU A 306 20.17 14.69 -1.79
CA GLU A 306 21.04 14.34 -2.90
C GLU A 306 21.01 12.84 -3.20
N ASN A 307 20.71 11.99 -2.22
CA ASN A 307 20.48 10.56 -2.44
C ASN A 307 19.18 10.34 -3.23
N LEU A 308 18.12 11.09 -2.92
CA LEU A 308 16.86 11.05 -3.68
C LEU A 308 17.05 11.52 -5.12
N LYS A 309 17.73 12.65 -5.31
CA LYS A 309 18.04 13.15 -6.67
C LYS A 309 18.92 12.18 -7.43
N ARG A 310 19.90 11.54 -6.77
CA ARG A 310 20.76 10.54 -7.40
C ARG A 310 19.94 9.35 -7.90
N MET A 311 19.00 8.86 -7.10
CA MET A 311 18.12 7.76 -7.51
C MET A 311 17.28 8.12 -8.75
N VAL A 312 16.69 9.31 -8.79
CA VAL A 312 15.95 9.79 -9.98
C VAL A 312 16.88 9.90 -11.21
N GLN A 313 18.08 10.46 -11.02
CA GLN A 313 19.06 10.58 -12.10
C GLN A 313 19.50 9.22 -12.65
N GLU A 314 19.75 8.22 -11.81
CA GLU A 314 20.10 6.89 -12.29
C GLU A 314 18.94 6.26 -13.06
N ALA A 315 17.69 6.39 -12.60
CA ALA A 315 16.52 5.91 -13.33
C ALA A 315 16.41 6.54 -14.74
N HIS A 316 16.58 7.85 -14.86
CA HIS A 316 16.44 8.57 -16.15
C HIS A 316 17.61 8.35 -17.11
N ASN A 317 18.82 8.17 -16.57
CA ASN A 317 20.05 8.02 -17.38
C ASN A 317 20.32 6.57 -17.78
N TYR A 318 19.72 5.60 -17.10
CA TYR A 318 19.93 4.18 -17.40
C TYR A 318 19.40 3.81 -18.79
N ARG A 319 20.12 2.91 -19.46
CA ARG A 319 19.83 2.42 -20.81
C ARG A 319 20.02 0.91 -20.80
N TYR A 320 19.02 0.17 -21.26
CA TYR A 320 18.96 -1.29 -21.32
C TYR A 320 18.55 -1.77 -22.71
#